data_AF-A0A7C6EP51-F1
#
_entry.id   AF-A0A7C6EP51-F1
#
_cell.length_a   1.000
_cell.length_b   1.000
_cell.length_c   1.000
_cell.angle_alpha   90.00
_cell.angle_beta   90.00
_cell.angle_gamma   90.00
#
_symmetry.space_group_name_H-M   'P 1'
#
loop_
_entity.id
_entity.type
_entity.pdbx_description
1 polymer ?
#
loop_
_entity_poly.entity_id
_entity_poly.type
_entity_poly.pdbx_seq_one_letter_code
_entity_poly.pdbx_strand_id
1 'polypeptide(L)'
;MNYELVVVGALETNCYLVYCSRTREAVVIDPGAQPEKIFLLISELELKPRAILNTHGHIDHIGANRDIKEKFGLPIYLHPADLPLLKSNQQYELSLLLEARESPPPDEALVDGGLIQFGEAALRVIHTPGHSPGSVSFLSDNWLFSGDTLFLGGVGRTDLPGGSWRDLEKSIREKILTLPEETVVLPGHGPATTVSEEKRSNPFLI
;
A
#
# COMPACT_ATOMS: atom_id res chain seq x y z
N MET A 1 -10.55 -0.12 14.94
CA MET A 1 -10.05 -0.75 13.69
C MET A 1 -8.88 -1.63 14.06
N ASN A 2 -8.67 -2.73 13.36
CA ASN A 2 -7.52 -3.63 13.53
C ASN A 2 -6.86 -3.84 12.16
N TYR A 3 -5.63 -4.34 12.15
CA TYR A 3 -5.00 -4.84 10.93
C TYR A 3 -4.31 -6.18 11.19
N GLU A 4 -4.15 -6.98 10.14
CA GLU A 4 -3.25 -8.14 10.12
C GLU A 4 -2.27 -8.00 8.96
N LEU A 5 -1.03 -8.41 9.17
CA LEU A 5 0.03 -8.41 8.17
C LEU A 5 0.19 -9.83 7.61
N VAL A 6 0.22 -9.94 6.28
CA VAL A 6 0.63 -11.15 5.58
C VAL A 6 1.74 -10.80 4.59
N VAL A 7 2.93 -11.34 4.83
CA VAL A 7 4.08 -11.15 3.93
C VAL A 7 3.94 -12.10 2.74
N VAL A 8 4.00 -11.54 1.53
CA VAL A 8 3.73 -12.25 0.28
C VAL A 8 4.82 -12.05 -0.76
N GLY A 9 4.97 -13.06 -1.62
CA GLY A 9 5.85 -12.99 -2.80
C GLY A 9 7.33 -13.11 -2.47
N ALA A 10 8.15 -13.12 -3.53
CA ALA A 10 9.61 -13.27 -3.41
C ALA A 10 10.31 -11.98 -2.94
N LEU A 11 9.65 -10.83 -3.05
CA LEU A 11 10.15 -9.54 -2.56
C LEU A 11 9.69 -9.22 -1.13
N GLU A 12 9.05 -10.18 -0.46
CA GLU A 12 8.59 -10.05 0.93
C GLU A 12 7.73 -8.79 1.13
N THR A 13 6.80 -8.55 0.21
CA THR A 13 5.88 -7.41 0.26
C THR A 13 4.88 -7.60 1.40
N ASN A 14 4.69 -6.55 2.18
CA ASN A 14 3.74 -6.48 3.27
C ASN A 14 2.33 -6.18 2.73
N CYS A 15 1.49 -7.21 2.65
CA CYS A 15 0.06 -7.05 2.39
C CYS A 15 -0.70 -6.90 3.71
N TYR A 16 -1.58 -5.91 3.81
CA TYR A 16 -2.33 -5.62 5.04
C TYR A 16 -3.82 -5.87 4.86
N LEU A 17 -4.42 -6.61 5.78
CA LEU A 17 -5.87 -6.74 5.91
C LEU A 17 -6.32 -5.78 7.00
N VAL A 18 -6.95 -4.67 6.63
CA VAL A 18 -7.38 -3.63 7.57
C VAL A 18 -8.89 -3.70 7.72
N TYR A 19 -9.39 -3.81 8.97
CA TYR A 19 -10.80 -4.13 9.18
C TYR A 19 -11.44 -3.43 10.38
N CYS A 20 -12.74 -3.22 10.25
CA CYS A 20 -13.60 -2.77 11.33
C CYS A 20 -13.84 -3.94 12.31
N SER A 21 -13.41 -3.79 13.56
CA SER A 21 -13.55 -4.85 14.58
C SER A 21 -15.02 -5.20 14.88
N ARG A 22 -15.95 -4.26 14.67
CA ARG A 22 -17.38 -4.44 14.91
C ARG A 22 -18.12 -5.11 13.77
N THR A 23 -17.92 -4.66 12.53
CA THR A 23 -18.70 -5.15 11.37
C THR A 23 -18.00 -6.29 10.61
N ARG A 24 -16.70 -6.49 10.87
CA ARG A 24 -15.77 -7.34 10.12
C ARG A 24 -15.58 -6.92 8.66
N GLU A 25 -16.09 -5.75 8.24
CA GLU A 25 -15.77 -5.21 6.92
C GLU A 25 -14.29 -4.84 6.84
N ALA A 26 -13.67 -5.20 5.72
CA ALA A 26 -12.22 -5.11 5.54
C ALA A 26 -11.84 -4.54 4.18
N VAL A 27 -10.64 -3.97 4.11
CA VAL A 27 -9.93 -3.66 2.87
C VAL A 27 -8.64 -4.45 2.83
N VAL A 28 -8.22 -4.83 1.63
CA VAL A 28 -6.93 -5.50 1.40
C VAL A 28 -5.99 -4.48 0.76
N ILE A 29 -4.91 -4.14 1.45
CA ILE A 29 -3.90 -3.19 0.97
C ILE A 29 -2.73 -3.98 0.40
N ASP A 30 -2.36 -3.67 -0.84
CA ASP A 30 -1.21 -4.23 -1.56
C ASP A 30 -1.15 -5.77 -1.61
N PRO A 31 -2.17 -6.46 -2.17
CA PRO A 31 -2.11 -7.89 -2.39
C PRO A 31 -1.13 -8.23 -3.52
N GLY A 32 0.14 -8.34 -3.15
CA GLY A 32 1.27 -8.51 -4.05
C GLY A 32 1.38 -9.85 -4.74
N ALA A 33 1.11 -10.93 -4.01
CA ALA A 33 1.29 -12.30 -4.48
C ALA A 33 0.58 -13.28 -3.53
N GLN A 34 0.71 -14.58 -3.82
CA GLN A 34 0.26 -15.68 -2.93
C GLN A 34 -1.19 -15.50 -2.44
N PRO A 35 -2.18 -15.35 -3.35
CA PRO A 35 -3.57 -15.05 -3.00
C PRO A 35 -4.17 -16.05 -2.01
N GLU A 36 -3.77 -17.32 -2.06
CA GLU A 36 -4.25 -18.34 -1.12
C GLU A 36 -3.93 -18.03 0.34
N LYS A 37 -2.78 -17.41 0.65
CA LYS A 37 -2.47 -16.96 2.02
C LYS A 37 -3.43 -15.86 2.46
N ILE A 38 -3.72 -14.92 1.56
CA ILE A 38 -4.64 -13.80 1.83
C ILE A 38 -6.06 -14.34 2.02
N PHE A 39 -6.50 -15.28 1.19
CA PHE A 39 -7.81 -15.92 1.28
C PHE A 39 -7.99 -16.69 2.59
N LEU A 40 -6.97 -17.44 3.00
CA LEU A 40 -6.98 -18.17 4.26
C LEU A 40 -7.17 -17.20 5.42
N LEU A 41 -6.38 -16.12 5.47
CA LEU A 41 -6.45 -15.13 6.55
C LEU A 41 -7.80 -14.39 6.57
N ILE A 42 -8.36 -14.03 5.41
CA ILE A 42 -9.72 -13.48 5.31
C ILE A 42 -10.74 -14.45 5.92
N SER A 43 -10.61 -15.74 5.62
CA SER A 43 -11.52 -16.79 6.10
C SER A 43 -11.39 -17.05 7.60
N GLU A 44 -10.16 -17.22 8.11
CA GLU A 44 -9.89 -17.50 9.53
C GLU A 44 -10.37 -16.37 10.44
N LEU A 45 -10.30 -15.14 9.94
CA LEU A 45 -10.77 -13.96 10.63
C LEU A 45 -12.23 -13.62 10.32
N GLU A 46 -12.94 -14.42 9.52
CA GLU A 46 -14.34 -14.14 9.15
C GLU A 46 -14.55 -12.71 8.61
N LEU A 47 -13.60 -12.21 7.81
CA LEU A 47 -13.64 -10.86 7.27
C LEU A 47 -14.57 -10.77 6.05
N LYS A 48 -15.15 -9.57 5.87
CA LYS A 48 -16.00 -9.21 4.74
C LYS A 48 -15.25 -8.19 3.89
N PRO A 49 -14.42 -8.61 2.93
CA PRO A 49 -13.63 -7.67 2.15
C PRO A 49 -14.55 -6.80 1.28
N ARG A 50 -14.22 -5.51 1.15
CA ARG A 50 -15.03 -4.50 0.45
C ARG A 50 -14.29 -3.81 -0.68
N ALA A 51 -12.96 -3.74 -0.61
CA ALA A 51 -12.13 -3.13 -1.63
C ALA A 51 -10.69 -3.68 -1.59
N ILE A 52 -10.02 -3.60 -2.73
CA ILE A 52 -8.58 -3.73 -2.86
C ILE A 52 -8.02 -2.32 -2.99
N LEU A 53 -7.06 -1.96 -2.14
CA LEU A 53 -6.40 -0.66 -2.18
C LEU A 53 -4.94 -0.87 -2.54
N ASN A 54 -4.44 -0.15 -3.53
CA ASN A 54 -3.01 -0.19 -3.87
C ASN A 54 -2.36 1.14 -3.48
N THR A 55 -1.30 1.08 -2.68
CA THR A 55 -0.47 2.25 -2.35
C THR A 55 0.16 2.82 -3.61
N HIS A 56 0.58 1.94 -4.52
CA HIS A 56 1.15 2.31 -5.81
C HIS A 56 1.06 1.15 -6.80
N GLY A 57 1.45 1.41 -8.04
CA GLY A 57 1.25 0.48 -9.15
C GLY A 57 2.29 -0.62 -9.33
N HIS A 58 3.32 -0.80 -8.50
CA HIS A 58 4.36 -1.82 -8.76
C HIS A 58 3.84 -3.25 -8.60
N ILE A 59 4.41 -4.14 -9.41
CA ILE A 59 3.88 -5.50 -9.63
C ILE A 59 3.80 -6.33 -8.35
N ASP A 60 4.77 -6.17 -7.46
CA ASP A 60 4.83 -6.90 -6.20
C ASP A 60 3.85 -6.37 -5.15
N HIS A 61 3.12 -5.29 -5.43
CA HIS A 61 1.99 -4.80 -4.61
C HIS A 61 0.61 -5.09 -5.24
N ILE A 62 0.57 -5.46 -6.53
CA ILE A 62 -0.68 -5.63 -7.29
C ILE A 62 -0.86 -7.05 -7.86
N GLY A 63 0.15 -7.91 -7.72
CA GLY A 63 0.23 -9.18 -8.47
C GLY A 63 -0.85 -10.22 -8.13
N ALA A 64 -1.58 -10.03 -7.02
CA ALA A 64 -2.76 -10.82 -6.66
C ALA A 64 -4.08 -10.02 -6.75
N ASN A 65 -4.08 -8.79 -7.28
CA ASN A 65 -5.30 -7.99 -7.46
C ASN A 65 -6.36 -8.75 -8.26
N ARG A 66 -5.94 -9.44 -9.33
CA ARG A 66 -6.84 -10.22 -10.20
C ARG A 66 -7.54 -11.33 -9.42
N ASP A 67 -6.78 -12.11 -8.66
CA ASP A 67 -7.28 -13.25 -7.91
C ASP A 67 -8.30 -12.81 -6.86
N ILE A 68 -8.00 -11.74 -6.11
CA ILE A 68 -8.91 -11.20 -5.10
C ILE A 68 -10.18 -10.64 -5.75
N LYS A 69 -10.04 -9.89 -6.86
CA LYS A 69 -11.19 -9.33 -7.59
C LYS A 69 -12.09 -10.43 -8.14
N GLU A 70 -11.52 -11.46 -8.76
CA GLU A 70 -12.27 -12.61 -9.31
C GLU A 70 -12.98 -13.40 -8.20
N LYS A 71 -12.34 -13.59 -7.04
CA LYS A 71 -12.91 -14.37 -5.92
C LYS A 71 -14.04 -13.65 -5.19
N PHE A 72 -13.91 -12.35 -4.95
CA PHE A 72 -14.80 -11.61 -4.06
C PHE A 72 -15.63 -10.52 -4.77
N GLY A 73 -15.38 -10.24 -6.05
CA GLY A 73 -16.10 -9.22 -6.81
C GLY A 73 -15.86 -7.79 -6.31
N LEU A 74 -14.61 -7.48 -5.91
CA LEU A 74 -14.27 -6.22 -5.26
C LEU A 74 -13.77 -5.14 -6.23
N PRO A 75 -14.05 -3.86 -5.95
CA PRO A 75 -13.40 -2.75 -6.63
C PRO A 75 -11.91 -2.65 -6.27
N ILE A 76 -11.09 -2.31 -7.26
CA ILE A 76 -9.67 -1.97 -7.12
C ILE A 76 -9.52 -0.45 -7.13
N TYR A 77 -8.80 0.08 -6.15
CA TYR A 77 -8.47 1.48 -6.02
C TYR A 77 -6.98 1.70 -6.29
N LEU A 78 -6.67 2.63 -7.20
CA LEU A 78 -5.30 3.04 -7.51
C LEU A 78 -5.29 4.54 -7.84
N HIS A 79 -4.18 5.22 -7.56
CA HIS A 79 -4.02 6.60 -7.99
C HIS A 79 -3.81 6.67 -9.52
N PRO A 80 -4.52 7.53 -10.27
CA PRO A 80 -4.47 7.55 -11.74
C PRO A 80 -3.07 7.78 -12.33
N ALA A 81 -2.17 8.46 -11.59
CA ALA A 81 -0.80 8.72 -12.04
C ALA A 81 0.05 7.45 -12.19
N ASP A 82 -0.36 6.32 -11.61
CA ASP A 82 0.31 5.02 -11.76
C ASP A 82 -0.31 4.12 -12.84
N LEU A 83 -1.38 4.56 -13.52
CA LEU A 83 -1.93 3.81 -14.66
C LEU A 83 -0.89 3.48 -15.75
N PRO A 84 0.09 4.36 -16.07
CA PRO A 84 1.15 4.01 -17.02
C PRO A 84 2.05 2.88 -16.53
N LEU A 85 2.26 2.73 -15.22
CA LEU A 85 3.13 1.71 -14.64
C LEU A 85 2.57 0.30 -14.88
N LEU A 86 1.24 0.13 -14.74
CA LEU A 86 0.54 -1.14 -14.98
C LEU A 86 0.79 -1.73 -16.38
N LYS A 87 1.17 -0.89 -17.35
CA LYS A 87 1.38 -1.25 -18.75
C LYS A 87 2.86 -1.21 -19.16
N SER A 88 3.77 -1.00 -18.21
CA SER A 88 5.19 -0.86 -18.52
C SER A 88 5.85 -2.21 -18.80
N ASN A 89 6.78 -2.25 -19.76
CA ASN A 89 7.53 -3.48 -20.08
C ASN A 89 8.33 -3.99 -18.88
N GLN A 90 8.89 -3.09 -18.06
CA GLN A 90 9.62 -3.45 -16.84
C GLN A 90 8.73 -4.22 -15.86
N GLN A 91 7.47 -3.80 -15.70
CA GLN A 91 6.52 -4.57 -14.88
C GLN A 91 6.18 -5.91 -15.48
N TYR A 92 6.00 -5.98 -16.79
CA TYR A 92 5.73 -7.26 -17.46
C TYR A 92 6.88 -8.25 -17.26
N GLU A 93 8.12 -7.84 -17.49
CA GLU A 93 9.31 -8.67 -17.28
C GLU A 93 9.42 -9.14 -15.82
N LEU A 94 9.20 -8.22 -14.87
CA LEU A 94 9.24 -8.56 -13.45
C LEU A 94 8.07 -9.48 -13.05
N SER A 95 6.89 -9.35 -13.65
CA SER A 95 5.75 -10.25 -13.40
C SER A 95 6.06 -11.69 -13.79
N LEU A 96 6.82 -11.90 -14.87
CA LEU A 96 7.24 -13.24 -15.29
C LEU A 96 8.20 -13.86 -14.28
N LEU A 97 9.12 -13.06 -13.73
CA LEU A 97 10.06 -13.51 -12.70
C LEU A 97 9.36 -13.82 -11.37
N LEU A 98 8.35 -13.05 -11.01
CA LEU A 98 7.62 -13.18 -9.75
C LEU A 98 6.40 -14.10 -9.83
N GLU A 99 6.13 -14.68 -11.01
CA GLU A 99 4.91 -15.46 -11.29
C GLU A 99 3.62 -14.69 -10.92
N ALA A 100 3.65 -13.37 -11.05
CA ALA A 100 2.54 -12.47 -10.72
C ALA A 100 1.54 -12.39 -11.89
N ARG A 101 0.25 -12.22 -11.57
CA ARG A 101 -0.79 -11.98 -12.59
C ARG A 101 -0.89 -10.48 -12.87
N GLU A 102 -1.14 -10.14 -14.13
CA GLU A 102 -1.44 -8.75 -14.50
C GLU A 102 -2.69 -8.25 -13.76
N SER A 103 -2.56 -7.13 -13.03
CA SER A 103 -3.68 -6.50 -12.35
C SER A 103 -4.76 -6.07 -13.36
N PRO A 104 -6.05 -6.28 -13.08
CA PRO A 104 -7.11 -5.61 -13.80
C PRO A 104 -6.98 -4.08 -13.66
N PRO A 105 -7.57 -3.29 -14.58
CA PRO A 105 -7.69 -1.85 -14.40
C PRO A 105 -8.38 -1.51 -13.07
N PRO A 106 -7.98 -0.40 -12.41
CA PRO A 106 -8.69 0.08 -11.24
C PRO A 106 -10.11 0.50 -11.60
N ASP A 107 -11.04 0.24 -10.70
CA ASP A 107 -12.44 0.66 -10.81
C ASP A 107 -12.62 2.08 -10.27
N GLU A 108 -11.81 2.46 -9.28
CA GLU A 108 -11.94 3.70 -8.53
C GLU A 108 -10.59 4.43 -8.42
N ALA A 109 -10.63 5.76 -8.43
CA ALA A 109 -9.45 6.60 -8.32
C ALA A 109 -9.17 6.97 -6.86
N LEU A 110 -7.92 6.80 -6.43
CA LEU A 110 -7.44 7.38 -5.17
C LEU A 110 -7.14 8.86 -5.36
N VAL A 111 -7.63 9.70 -4.46
CA VAL A 111 -7.49 11.17 -4.51
C VAL A 111 -7.00 11.65 -3.14
N ASP A 112 -6.05 12.59 -3.12
CA ASP A 112 -5.50 13.18 -1.90
C ASP A 112 -6.63 13.73 -1.00
N GLY A 113 -6.59 13.38 0.29
CA GLY A 113 -7.62 13.75 1.27
C GLY A 113 -8.92 12.94 1.20
N GLY A 114 -9.08 12.04 0.20
CA GLY A 114 -10.23 11.16 0.09
C GLY A 114 -10.36 10.21 1.29
N LEU A 115 -11.60 9.79 1.61
CA LEU A 115 -11.89 8.85 2.68
C LEU A 115 -12.42 7.54 2.10
N ILE A 116 -11.78 6.43 2.44
CA ILE A 116 -12.22 5.09 2.11
C ILE A 116 -12.92 4.49 3.33
N GLN A 117 -14.23 4.35 3.28
CA GLN A 117 -15.05 3.82 4.38
C GLN A 117 -15.32 2.33 4.23
N PHE A 118 -15.26 1.59 5.33
CA PHE A 118 -15.61 0.18 5.42
C PHE A 118 -16.15 -0.13 6.84
N GLY A 119 -17.41 -0.54 6.92
CA GLY A 119 -18.12 -0.61 8.21
C GLY A 119 -18.15 0.75 8.92
N GLU A 120 -17.70 0.77 10.17
CA GLU A 120 -17.54 1.99 10.99
C GLU A 120 -16.10 2.54 10.98
N ALA A 121 -15.23 2.00 10.12
CA ALA A 121 -13.84 2.41 9.99
C ALA A 121 -13.63 3.21 8.69
N ALA A 122 -12.58 4.03 8.67
CA ALA A 122 -12.17 4.75 7.48
C ALA A 122 -10.65 4.92 7.42
N LEU A 123 -10.12 5.00 6.21
CA LEU A 123 -8.74 5.40 5.92
C LEU A 123 -8.75 6.68 5.10
N ARG A 124 -7.91 7.64 5.45
CA ARG A 124 -7.66 8.85 4.66
C ARG A 124 -6.51 8.62 3.70
N VAL A 125 -6.72 8.94 2.43
CA VAL A 125 -5.70 8.89 1.39
C VAL A 125 -4.80 10.11 1.52
N ILE A 126 -3.49 9.89 1.47
CA ILE A 126 -2.47 10.93 1.41
C ILE A 126 -1.63 10.66 0.16
N HIS A 127 -1.67 11.54 -0.83
CA HIS A 127 -0.83 11.42 -2.02
C HIS A 127 0.64 11.67 -1.64
N THR A 128 1.50 10.68 -1.80
CA THR A 128 2.91 10.70 -1.40
C THR A 128 3.81 10.32 -2.57
N PRO A 129 3.81 11.11 -3.67
CA PRO A 129 4.60 10.80 -4.86
C PRO A 129 6.10 10.82 -4.57
N GLY A 130 6.86 10.12 -5.40
CA GLY A 130 8.32 10.18 -5.42
C GLY A 130 8.97 8.82 -5.63
N HIS A 131 8.47 7.77 -4.98
CA HIS A 131 8.81 6.40 -5.35
C HIS A 131 8.16 6.03 -6.69
N SER A 132 6.85 6.28 -6.79
CA SER A 132 6.10 6.38 -8.04
C SER A 132 5.32 7.70 -8.11
N PRO A 133 4.88 8.14 -9.30
CA PRO A 133 4.06 9.35 -9.45
C PRO A 133 2.70 9.27 -8.72
N GLY A 134 2.13 8.07 -8.63
CA GLY A 134 0.84 7.78 -8.00
C GLY A 134 0.94 7.18 -6.61
N SER A 135 2.12 7.12 -6.00
CA SER A 135 2.27 6.61 -4.64
C SER A 135 1.35 7.37 -3.67
N VAL A 136 0.59 6.63 -2.86
CA VAL A 136 -0.22 7.13 -1.77
C VAL A 136 0.09 6.38 -0.49
N SER A 137 -0.17 7.03 0.64
CA SER A 137 -0.23 6.41 1.96
C SER A 137 -1.68 6.42 2.46
N PHE A 138 -2.04 5.40 3.25
CA PHE A 138 -3.35 5.34 3.90
C PHE A 138 -3.22 5.61 5.40
N LEU A 139 -3.91 6.63 5.88
CA LEU A 139 -3.84 7.08 7.26
C LEU A 139 -5.11 6.71 8.03
N SER A 140 -4.93 6.04 9.16
CA SER A 140 -5.91 5.89 10.23
C SER A 140 -5.60 6.85 11.39
N ASP A 141 -6.29 6.71 12.53
CA ASP A 141 -5.98 7.54 13.71
C ASP A 141 -4.57 7.30 14.27
N ASN A 142 -4.04 6.07 14.16
CA ASN A 142 -2.77 5.69 14.80
C ASN A 142 -1.73 5.09 13.83
N TRP A 143 -2.15 4.68 12.62
CA TRP A 143 -1.32 3.95 11.66
C TRP A 143 -1.28 4.65 10.32
N LEU A 144 -0.10 4.67 9.72
CA LEU A 144 0.14 5.07 8.35
C LEU A 144 0.64 3.87 7.55
N PHE A 145 -0.15 3.37 6.61
CA PHE A 145 0.30 2.40 5.61
C PHE A 145 1.03 3.18 4.51
N SER A 146 2.36 3.20 4.54
CA SER A 146 3.18 4.10 3.72
C SER A 146 3.53 3.56 2.33
N GLY A 147 3.22 2.29 2.06
CA GLY A 147 3.75 1.59 0.90
C GLY A 147 5.27 1.74 0.84
N ASP A 148 5.78 2.06 -0.34
CA ASP A 148 7.20 2.24 -0.58
C ASP A 148 7.67 3.69 -0.45
N THR A 149 7.03 4.45 0.44
CA THR A 149 7.42 5.84 0.71
C THR A 149 8.50 5.91 1.80
N LEU A 150 8.21 5.35 2.98
CA LEU A 150 9.05 5.45 4.18
C LEU A 150 9.18 4.07 4.84
N PHE A 151 10.40 3.67 5.14
CA PHE A 151 10.78 2.41 5.79
C PHE A 151 11.49 2.67 7.12
N LEU A 152 11.68 1.64 7.95
CA LEU A 152 12.56 1.74 9.11
C LEU A 152 14.00 2.10 8.68
N GLY A 153 14.45 3.32 8.99
CA GLY A 153 15.79 3.80 8.63
C GLY A 153 16.04 3.89 7.12
N GLY A 154 14.99 3.94 6.30
CA GLY A 154 15.07 3.90 4.85
C GLY A 154 13.93 4.62 4.15
N VAL A 155 14.01 4.70 2.84
CA VAL A 155 13.03 5.37 1.96
C VAL A 155 12.90 4.59 0.66
N GLY A 156 11.79 4.80 -0.05
CA GLY A 156 11.59 4.26 -1.39
C GLY A 156 12.70 4.61 -2.36
N ARG A 157 13.07 3.68 -3.24
CA ARG A 157 13.98 4.00 -4.35
C ARG A 157 13.32 4.97 -5.33
N THR A 158 14.09 5.85 -5.96
CA THR A 158 13.57 6.89 -6.87
C THR A 158 14.23 6.87 -8.25
N ASP A 159 14.93 5.79 -8.58
CA ASP A 159 15.64 5.58 -9.84
C ASP A 159 14.83 4.80 -10.88
N LEU A 160 13.64 4.33 -10.52
CA LEU A 160 12.68 3.72 -11.44
C LEU A 160 11.97 4.78 -12.30
N PRO A 161 11.39 4.41 -13.46
CA PRO A 161 10.63 5.34 -14.29
C PRO A 161 9.50 6.03 -13.51
N GLY A 162 9.52 7.37 -13.50
CA GLY A 162 8.57 8.19 -12.73
C GLY A 162 9.00 8.47 -11.29
N GLY A 163 10.10 7.88 -10.82
CA GLY A 163 10.70 8.18 -9.53
C GLY A 163 11.34 9.58 -9.48
N SER A 164 11.30 10.21 -8.30
CA SER A 164 11.79 11.55 -8.02
C SER A 164 12.17 11.71 -6.55
N TRP A 165 13.47 11.82 -6.26
CA TRP A 165 13.96 12.09 -4.89
C TRP A 165 13.34 13.36 -4.31
N ARG A 166 13.27 14.42 -5.10
CA ARG A 166 12.70 15.71 -4.67
C ARG A 166 11.26 15.56 -4.21
N ASP A 167 10.45 14.82 -4.96
CA ASP A 167 9.04 14.63 -4.60
C ASP A 167 8.90 13.66 -3.42
N LEU A 168 9.73 12.62 -3.35
CA LEU A 168 9.74 11.67 -2.24
C LEU A 168 10.08 12.37 -0.92
N GLU A 169 11.18 13.12 -0.91
CA GLU A 169 11.61 13.89 0.26
C GLU A 169 10.54 14.89 0.69
N LYS A 170 9.92 15.59 -0.27
CA LYS A 170 8.81 16.51 0.01
C LYS A 170 7.61 15.78 0.62
N SER A 171 7.20 14.65 0.07
CA SER A 171 6.11 13.82 0.58
C SER A 171 6.37 13.38 2.02
N ILE A 172 7.59 12.92 2.30
CA ILE A 172 7.98 12.49 3.65
C ILE A 172 7.96 13.67 4.61
N ARG A 173 8.69 14.76 4.30
CA ARG A 173 8.87 15.89 5.23
C ARG A 173 7.60 16.69 5.47
N GLU A 174 6.82 16.96 4.42
CA GLU A 174 5.66 17.85 4.52
C GLU A 174 4.36 17.11 4.89
N LYS A 175 4.26 15.80 4.61
CA LYS A 175 3.03 15.02 4.87
C LYS A 175 3.18 13.95 5.95
N ILE A 176 4.26 13.16 5.94
CA ILE A 176 4.42 12.04 6.88
C ILE A 176 5.01 12.51 8.20
N LEU A 177 6.10 13.28 8.17
CA LEU A 177 6.76 13.76 9.39
C LEU A 177 5.96 14.89 10.09
N THR A 178 4.89 15.38 9.50
CA THR A 178 3.97 16.34 10.14
C THR A 178 2.88 15.64 10.96
N LEU A 179 2.75 14.31 10.86
CA LEU A 179 1.84 13.51 11.68
C LEU A 179 2.30 13.45 13.15
N PRO A 180 1.42 13.04 14.09
CA PRO A 180 1.78 12.80 15.47
C PRO A 180 2.98 11.85 15.60
N GLU A 181 3.86 12.09 16.56
CA GLU A 181 5.13 11.37 16.70
C GLU A 181 4.94 9.87 16.98
N GLU A 182 3.86 9.54 17.67
CA GLU A 182 3.42 8.18 18.01
C GLU A 182 2.81 7.41 16.82
N THR A 183 2.57 8.07 15.68
CA THR A 183 2.01 7.41 14.49
C THR A 183 2.94 6.28 14.07
N VAL A 184 2.43 5.06 14.06
CA VAL A 184 3.16 3.87 13.58
C VAL A 184 3.10 3.87 12.06
N VAL A 185 4.26 3.73 11.43
CA VAL A 185 4.41 3.62 9.98
C VAL A 185 4.55 2.14 9.63
N LEU A 186 3.65 1.67 8.78
CA LEU A 186 3.51 0.30 8.30
C LEU A 186 3.92 0.27 6.82
N PRO A 187 5.19 -0.09 6.52
CA PRO A 187 5.73 0.01 5.17
C PRO A 187 5.27 -1.12 4.24
N GLY A 188 5.52 -0.92 2.95
CA GLY A 188 5.42 -1.96 1.91
C GLY A 188 6.42 -3.10 2.07
N HIS A 189 7.58 -2.86 2.69
CA HIS A 189 8.59 -3.88 2.98
C HIS A 189 9.23 -3.68 4.35
N GLY A 190 9.66 -4.78 4.95
CA GLY A 190 10.39 -4.76 6.22
C GLY A 190 9.52 -4.42 7.44
N PRO A 191 10.15 -4.12 8.58
CA PRO A 191 9.45 -3.92 9.85
C PRO A 191 8.78 -2.54 9.94
N ALA A 192 7.78 -2.45 10.82
CA ALA A 192 7.16 -1.19 11.20
C ALA A 192 8.14 -0.23 11.90
N THR A 193 7.87 1.06 11.81
CA THR A 193 8.59 2.14 12.52
C THR A 193 7.61 3.17 13.08
N THR A 194 8.08 4.31 13.59
CA THR A 194 7.24 5.44 14.00
C THR A 194 7.73 6.74 13.38
N VAL A 195 6.85 7.73 13.29
CA VAL A 195 7.23 9.09 12.87
C VAL A 195 8.34 9.64 13.76
N SER A 196 8.28 9.41 15.08
CA SER A 196 9.32 9.84 16.03
C SER A 196 10.68 9.22 15.74
N GLU A 197 10.70 7.94 15.36
CA GLU A 197 11.94 7.21 15.08
C GLU A 197 12.58 7.76 13.80
N GLU A 198 11.82 7.82 12.72
CA GLU A 198 12.34 8.27 11.42
C GLU A 198 12.77 9.74 11.42
N LYS A 199 12.14 10.60 12.23
CA LYS A 199 12.62 11.99 12.45
C LYS A 199 14.01 12.05 13.06
N ARG A 200 14.34 11.12 13.95
CA ARG A 200 15.56 11.16 14.76
C ARG A 200 16.73 10.43 14.12
N SER A 201 16.45 9.33 13.42
CA SER A 201 17.49 8.37 13.05
C SER A 201 17.55 8.02 11.55
N ASN A 202 16.57 8.44 10.72
CA ASN A 202 16.58 8.08 9.31
C ASN A 202 17.72 8.80 8.55
N PRO A 203 18.73 8.07 8.03
CA PRO A 203 19.92 8.66 7.42
C PRO A 203 19.65 9.43 6.12
N PHE A 204 18.49 9.24 5.50
CA PHE A 204 18.07 9.96 4.29
C PHE A 204 17.42 11.31 4.59
N LEU A 205 17.07 11.57 5.86
CA LEU A 205 16.26 12.72 6.28
C LEU A 205 17.02 13.68 7.22
N ILE A 206 18.25 13.35 7.59
CA ILE A 206 19.14 14.12 8.49
C ILE A 206 20.28 14.83 7.76
#